data_AF-A0A8T5QBR6-F1
#
_entry.id   AF-A0A8T5QBR6-F1
#
_cell.length_a   1.000
_cell.length_b   1.000
_cell.length_c   1.000
_cell.angle_alpha   90.00
_cell.angle_beta   90.00
_cell.angle_gamma   90.00
#
_symmetry.space_group_name_H-M   'P 1'
#
loop_
_entity.id
_entity.type
_entity.pdbx_description
1 polymer ?
#
loop_
_entity_poly.entity_id
_entity_poly.type
_entity_poly.pdbx_seq_one_letter_code
_entity_poly.pdbx_strand_id
1 'polypeptide(L)'
;MAIPWILIAIAGIIILLAAVVLLIRRKKKIPPDYYVFFIIGITWLPLGLVFKNPAFWGMGLIFMAIGLAHKKEWKKNHKTWKQLDKEERKIRIMLLIVLGILVLAGLVLFFLFSKNII
;
A
#
# COMPACT_ATOMS: atom_id res chain seq x y z
N MET A 1 -16.44 17.97 15.36
CA MET A 1 -15.07 17.74 15.91
C MET A 1 -14.74 16.25 16.15
N ALA A 2 -15.42 15.27 15.50
CA ALA A 2 -15.21 13.83 15.76
C ALA A 2 -14.26 13.13 14.75
N ILE A 3 -13.81 13.85 13.71
CA ILE A 3 -12.96 13.34 12.63
C ILE A 3 -11.52 12.94 13.07
N PRO A 4 -10.89 13.52 14.13
CA PRO A 4 -9.50 13.19 14.47
C PRO A 4 -9.29 11.73 14.86
N TRP A 5 -10.21 11.14 15.62
CA TRP A 5 -10.03 9.81 16.22
C TRP A 5 -10.08 8.67 15.20
N ILE A 6 -10.90 8.80 14.16
CA ILE A 6 -11.00 7.81 13.08
C ILE A 6 -9.71 7.78 12.25
N LEU A 7 -9.13 8.94 11.94
CA LEU A 7 -7.85 9.02 11.23
C LEU A 7 -6.71 8.43 12.05
N ILE A 8 -6.70 8.67 13.36
CA ILE A 8 -5.71 8.10 14.29
C ILE A 8 -5.85 6.57 14.36
N ALA A 9 -7.08 6.04 14.41
CA ALA A 9 -7.32 4.60 14.42
C ALA A 9 -6.86 3.93 13.11
N ILE A 10 -7.14 4.53 11.95
CA ILE A 10 -6.70 4.03 10.64
C ILE A 10 -5.17 4.05 10.55
N ALA A 11 -4.54 5.17 10.94
CA ALA A 11 -3.08 5.27 10.97
C ALA A 11 -2.46 4.22 11.90
N GLY A 12 -3.05 4.00 13.09
CA GLY A 12 -2.64 2.98 14.03
C GLY A 12 -2.68 1.57 13.44
N ILE A 13 -3.76 1.20 12.74
CA ILE A 13 -3.87 -0.13 12.12
C ILE A 13 -2.86 -0.29 10.97
N ILE A 14 -2.63 0.76 10.16
CA ILE A 14 -1.61 0.73 9.10
C ILE A 14 -0.22 0.50 9.69
N ILE A 15 0.12 1.20 10.78
CA ILE A 15 1.40 1.03 11.48
C ILE A 15 1.52 -0.39 12.06
N LEU A 16 0.45 -0.92 12.64
CA LEU A 16 0.44 -2.26 13.24
C LEU A 16 0.58 -3.35 12.19
N LEU A 17 -0.09 -3.20 11.03
CA LEU A 17 0.10 -4.07 9.86
C LEU A 17 1.53 -4.00 9.32
N ALA A 18 2.09 -2.79 9.19
CA ALA A 18 3.47 -2.60 8.77
C ALA A 18 4.45 -3.28 9.73
N ALA A 19 4.23 -3.15 11.05
CA ALA A 19 5.05 -3.78 12.08
C ALA A 19 4.97 -5.31 12.02
N VAL A 20 3.76 -5.90 11.92
CA VAL A 20 3.57 -7.35 11.78
C VAL A 20 4.29 -7.88 10.54
N VAL A 21 4.15 -7.18 9.41
CA VAL A 21 4.82 -7.54 8.17
C VAL A 21 6.34 -7.45 8.32
N LEU A 22 6.88 -6.41 8.95
CA LEU A 22 8.31 -6.26 9.18
C LEU A 22 8.88 -7.36 10.10
N LEU A 23 8.16 -7.73 11.16
CA LEU A 23 8.56 -8.80 12.07
C LEU A 23 8.59 -10.17 11.38
N ILE A 24 7.58 -10.48 10.56
CA ILE A 24 7.55 -11.73 9.76
C ILE A 24 8.66 -11.72 8.71
N ARG A 25 8.96 -10.54 8.13
CA ARG A 25 9.98 -10.38 7.08
C ARG A 25 11.42 -10.42 7.57
N ARG A 26 11.70 -10.31 8.88
CA ARG A 26 13.08 -10.42 9.42
C ARG A 26 13.78 -11.74 9.06
N LYS A 27 13.05 -12.79 8.72
CA LYS A 27 13.60 -14.11 8.40
C LYS A 27 13.98 -14.34 6.93
N LYS A 28 13.58 -13.48 5.99
CA LYS A 28 13.94 -13.61 4.55
C LYS A 28 14.24 -12.24 3.93
N LYS A 29 15.45 -12.05 3.39
CA LYS A 29 15.80 -10.89 2.58
C LYS A 29 15.07 -10.98 1.23
N ILE A 30 13.86 -10.46 1.16
CA ILE A 30 13.10 -10.36 -0.09
C ILE A 30 13.68 -9.17 -0.87
N PRO A 31 14.23 -9.38 -2.08
CA PRO A 31 14.76 -8.27 -2.88
C PRO A 31 13.64 -7.28 -3.22
N PRO A 32 13.92 -5.97 -3.26
CA PRO A 32 12.92 -4.98 -3.64
C PRO A 32 12.42 -5.22 -5.07
N ASP A 33 11.10 -5.15 -5.25
CA ASP A 33 10.51 -5.21 -6.59
C ASP A 33 10.46 -3.80 -7.20
N TYR A 34 11.52 -3.45 -7.93
CA TYR A 34 11.65 -2.17 -8.61
C TYR A 34 10.60 -1.93 -9.69
N TYR A 35 10.00 -3.00 -10.23
CA TYR A 35 8.87 -2.88 -11.14
C TYR A 35 7.63 -2.34 -10.42
N VAL A 36 7.41 -2.78 -9.17
CA VAL A 36 6.31 -2.27 -8.34
C VAL A 36 6.53 -0.80 -7.97
N PHE A 37 7.76 -0.38 -7.66
CA PHE A 37 8.06 1.05 -7.43
C PHE A 37 7.74 1.92 -8.66
N PHE A 38 8.06 1.43 -9.86
CA PHE A 38 7.70 2.13 -11.09
C PHE A 38 6.17 2.27 -11.26
N ILE A 39 5.41 1.20 -11.04
CA ILE A 39 3.93 1.23 -11.11
C ILE A 39 3.33 2.19 -10.08
N ILE A 40 3.82 2.16 -8.83
CA ILE A 40 3.37 3.07 -7.78
C ILE A 40 3.64 4.53 -8.19
N GLY A 41 4.84 4.80 -8.71
CA GLY A 41 5.21 6.13 -9.19
C GLY A 41 4.26 6.67 -10.27
N ILE A 42 3.98 5.87 -11.29
CA ILE A 42 3.02 6.23 -12.35
C ILE A 42 1.61 6.44 -11.80
N THR A 43 1.20 5.65 -10.82
CA THR A 43 -0.15 5.76 -10.22
C THR A 43 -0.28 7.02 -9.37
N TRP A 44 0.80 7.44 -8.69
CA TRP A 44 0.82 8.61 -7.82
C TRP A 44 0.87 9.94 -8.57
N LEU A 45 1.40 9.97 -9.80
CA LEU A 45 1.50 11.19 -10.60
C LEU A 45 0.12 11.80 -10.94
N PRO A 46 -0.86 11.05 -11.49
CA PRO A 46 -2.22 11.56 -11.70
C PRO A 46 -2.89 11.99 -10.40
N LEU A 47 -2.69 11.25 -9.30
CA LEU A 47 -3.25 11.61 -8.00
C LEU A 47 -2.69 12.95 -7.51
N GLY A 48 -1.39 13.19 -7.63
CA GLY A 48 -0.78 14.46 -7.25
C GLY A 48 -1.34 15.64 -8.04
N LEU A 49 -1.63 15.44 -9.34
CA LEU A 49 -2.25 16.45 -10.19
C LEU A 49 -3.71 16.72 -9.77
N VAL A 50 -4.51 15.67 -9.57
CA VAL A 50 -5.93 15.78 -9.20
C VAL A 50 -6.09 16.47 -7.83
N PHE A 51 -5.28 16.08 -6.85
CA PHE A 51 -5.33 16.63 -5.50
C PHE A 51 -4.50 17.91 -5.33
N LYS A 52 -3.85 18.40 -6.40
CA LYS A 52 -2.96 19.58 -6.39
C LYS A 52 -1.94 19.54 -5.23
N ASN A 53 -1.43 18.35 -4.92
CA ASN A 53 -0.59 18.14 -3.76
C ASN A 53 0.84 17.78 -4.21
N PRO A 54 1.82 18.66 -3.94
CA PRO A 54 3.18 18.50 -4.42
C PRO A 54 3.87 17.28 -3.81
N ALA A 55 3.45 16.81 -2.63
CA ALA A 55 4.01 15.61 -2.01
C ALA A 55 3.69 14.35 -2.83
N PHE A 56 2.46 14.21 -3.33
CA PHE A 56 2.06 13.06 -4.16
C PHE A 56 2.76 13.08 -5.52
N TRP A 57 2.88 14.25 -6.14
CA TRP A 57 3.61 14.39 -7.41
C TRP A 57 5.12 14.13 -7.25
N GLY A 58 5.74 14.71 -6.22
CA GLY A 58 7.16 14.52 -5.92
C GLY A 58 7.51 13.07 -5.56
N MET A 59 6.72 12.43 -4.70
CA MET A 59 6.88 11.01 -4.38
C MET A 59 6.64 10.12 -5.59
N GLY A 60 5.66 10.44 -6.43
CA GLY A 60 5.40 9.75 -7.69
C GLY A 60 6.62 9.78 -8.62
N LEU A 61 7.23 10.95 -8.79
CA LEU A 61 8.46 11.10 -9.58
C LEU A 61 9.62 10.31 -9.00
N ILE A 62 9.84 10.36 -7.68
CA ILE A 62 10.93 9.65 -7.01
C ILE A 62 10.77 8.14 -7.20
N PHE A 63 9.60 7.58 -6.94
CA PHE A 63 9.36 6.14 -7.12
C PHE A 63 9.47 5.70 -8.58
N MET A 64 8.98 6.52 -9.50
CA MET A 64 9.14 6.27 -10.93
C MET A 64 10.61 6.26 -11.33
N ALA A 65 11.40 7.24 -10.87
CA ALA A 65 12.83 7.35 -11.15
C ALA A 65 13.61 6.15 -10.57
N ILE A 66 13.36 5.78 -9.32
CA ILE A 66 13.97 4.60 -8.67
C ILE A 66 13.63 3.32 -9.45
N GLY A 67 12.37 3.16 -9.84
CA GLY A 67 11.91 2.03 -10.63
C GLY A 67 12.59 1.95 -12.00
N LEU A 68 12.72 3.06 -12.71
CA LEU A 68 13.40 3.14 -14.01
C LEU A 68 14.90 2.91 -13.90
N ALA A 69 15.57 3.46 -12.88
CA ALA A 69 17.00 3.29 -12.66
C ALA A 69 17.38 1.80 -12.50
N HIS A 70 16.49 1.00 -11.89
CA HIS A 70 16.68 -0.44 -11.69
C HIS A 70 15.90 -1.29 -12.69
N LYS A 71 15.60 -0.78 -13.90
CA LYS A 71 14.85 -1.50 -14.95
C LYS A 71 15.43 -2.88 -15.30
N LYS A 72 16.75 -3.03 -15.22
CA LYS A 72 17.43 -4.32 -15.46
C LYS A 72 17.04 -5.41 -14.46
N GLU A 73 16.60 -5.02 -13.27
CA GLU A 73 16.21 -5.93 -12.18
C GLU A 73 14.73 -6.30 -12.20
N TRP A 74 13.92 -5.66 -13.04
CA TRP A 74 12.49 -5.94 -13.15
C TRP A 74 12.25 -7.43 -13.42
N LYS A 75 12.94 -8.02 -14.40
CA LYS A 75 12.77 -9.46 -14.72
C LYS A 75 13.34 -10.40 -13.66
N LYS A 76 14.25 -9.92 -12.80
CA LYS A 76 14.92 -10.75 -11.78
C LYS A 76 14.11 -10.83 -10.49
N ASN A 77 13.57 -9.69 -10.04
CA ASN A 77 12.93 -9.57 -8.74
C ASN A 77 11.40 -9.61 -8.84
N HIS A 78 10.83 -9.32 -10.01
CA HIS A 78 9.38 -9.36 -10.20
C HIS A 78 8.88 -10.80 -10.31
N LYS A 79 8.13 -11.23 -9.29
CA LYS A 79 7.43 -12.52 -9.29
C LYS A 79 5.95 -12.33 -9.63
N THR A 80 5.52 -12.98 -10.71
CA THR A 80 4.10 -13.11 -11.04
C THR A 80 3.40 -14.10 -10.09
N TRP A 81 2.07 -14.03 -9.97
CA TRP A 81 1.28 -14.92 -9.11
C TRP A 81 1.52 -16.42 -9.34
N LYS A 82 1.89 -16.82 -10.55
CA LYS A 82 2.22 -18.20 -10.93
C LYS A 82 3.58 -18.66 -10.38
N GLN A 83 4.48 -17.73 -10.07
CA GLN A 83 5.84 -17.97 -9.58
C GLN A 83 5.96 -17.87 -8.05
N LEU A 84 4.84 -17.64 -7.35
CA LEU A 84 4.81 -17.55 -5.90
C LEU A 84 4.71 -18.95 -5.29
N ASP A 85 5.48 -19.15 -4.22
CA ASP A 85 5.32 -20.32 -3.37
C ASP A 85 3.95 -20.29 -2.64
N LYS A 86 3.46 -21.46 -2.21
CA LYS A 86 2.15 -21.59 -1.54
C LYS A 86 2.05 -20.70 -0.30
N GLU A 87 3.11 -20.63 0.50
CA GLU A 87 3.18 -19.77 1.70
C GLU A 87 3.19 -18.27 1.33
N GLU A 88 3.98 -17.86 0.34
CA GLU A 88 4.02 -16.46 -0.14
C GLU A 88 2.65 -16.03 -0.67
N ARG A 89 1.98 -16.92 -1.41
CA ARG A 89 0.64 -16.69 -1.96
C ARG A 89 -0.40 -16.57 -0.84
N LYS A 90 -0.34 -17.45 0.17
CA LYS A 90 -1.24 -17.40 1.34
C LYS A 90 -1.09 -16.09 2.10
N ILE A 91 0.15 -15.63 2.34
CA ILE A 91 0.42 -14.35 3.01
C ILE A 91 -0.12 -13.18 2.17
N ARG A 92 0.11 -13.15 0.86
CA ARG A 92 -0.42 -12.08 -0.01
C ARG A 92 -1.95 -12.06 -0.01
N ILE A 93 -2.60 -13.21 -0.09
CA ILE A 93 -4.06 -13.31 -0.03
C ILE A 93 -4.58 -12.85 1.34
N MET A 94 -3.95 -13.30 2.43
CA MET A 94 -4.31 -12.86 3.79
C MET A 94 -4.17 -11.34 3.93
N LEU A 95 -3.10 -10.73 3.42
CA LEU A 95 -2.93 -9.28 3.40
C LEU A 95 -4.02 -8.59 2.59
N LEU A 96 -4.38 -9.12 1.41
CA LEU A 96 -5.47 -8.57 0.59
C LEU A 96 -6.83 -8.68 1.29
N ILE A 97 -7.11 -9.80 1.95
CA ILE A 97 -8.35 -10.00 2.72
C ILE A 97 -8.41 -9.01 3.88
N VAL A 98 -7.33 -8.88 4.66
CA VAL A 98 -7.27 -7.94 5.79
C VAL A 98 -7.43 -6.51 5.31
N LEU A 99 -6.76 -6.12 4.22
CA LEU A 99 -6.91 -4.80 3.63
C LEU A 99 -8.36 -4.55 3.13
N GLY A 100 -8.96 -5.55 2.49
CA GLY A 100 -10.35 -5.48 2.03
C GLY A 100 -11.35 -5.32 3.18
N ILE A 101 -11.20 -6.10 4.25
CA ILE A 101 -12.01 -5.95 5.47
C ILE A 101 -11.85 -4.55 6.06
N LEU A 102 -10.62 -4.02 6.07
CA LEU A 102 -10.35 -2.70 6.62
C LEU A 102 -11.01 -1.58 5.80
N VAL A 103 -11.01 -1.69 4.47
CA VAL A 103 -11.72 -0.75 3.60
C VAL A 103 -13.23 -0.84 3.82
N LEU A 104 -13.80 -2.05 3.90
CA LEU A 104 -15.23 -2.26 4.16
C LEU A 104 -15.64 -1.71 5.54
N ALA A 105 -14.85 -1.98 6.58
CA ALA A 105 -15.08 -1.45 7.91
C ALA A 105 -15.02 0.09 7.92
N GLY A 106 -14.05 0.67 7.21
CA GLY A 106 -13.95 2.11 7.03
C GLY A 106 -15.18 2.72 6.34
N LEU A 107 -15.70 2.06 5.30
CA LEU A 107 -16.93 2.48 4.62
C LEU A 107 -18.15 2.39 5.53
N VAL A 108 -18.33 1.28 6.26
CA VAL A 108 -19.45 1.12 7.20
C VAL A 108 -19.42 2.19 8.28
N LEU A 109 -18.25 2.45 8.87
CA LEU A 109 -18.09 3.52 9.85
C LEU A 109 -18.39 4.88 9.23
N PHE A 110 -17.91 5.16 8.01
CA PHE A 110 -18.21 6.39 7.30
C PHE A 110 -19.73 6.59 7.12
N PHE A 111 -20.47 5.56 6.70
CA PHE A 111 -21.92 5.65 6.55
C PHE A 111 -22.66 5.82 7.89
N LEU A 112 -22.26 5.10 8.94
CA LEU A 112 -22.86 5.23 10.27
C LEU A 112 -22.64 6.62 10.87
N PHE A 113 -21.42 7.15 10.79
CA PHE A 113 -21.11 8.49 11.29
C PHE A 113 -21.70 9.60 10.41
N SER A 114 -21.71 9.41 9.08
CA SER A 114 -22.37 10.38 8.17
C SER A 114 -23.87 10.47 8.45
N LYS A 115 -24.52 9.36 8.84
CA LYS A 115 -25.94 9.34 9.16
C LYS A 115 -26.28 9.93 10.55
N ASN A 116 -25.33 9.92 11.49
CA ASN A 116 -25.47 10.54 12.81
C ASN A 116 -25.14 12.05 12.82
N ILE A 117 -24.65 12.61 11.71
CA ILE A 117 -24.28 14.03 11.58
C ILE A 117 -25.33 14.84 10.80
N ILE A 118 -26.31 14.18 10.17
CA ILE A 118 -27.48 14.81 9.50
C ILE A 118 -28.67 14.80 10.45
#